data_AF-A0A401Y8C0-F1
#
_entry.id   AF-A0A401Y8C0-F1
#
_cell.length_a   1.000
_cell.length_b   1.000
_cell.length_c   1.000
_cell.angle_alpha   90.00
_cell.angle_beta   90.00
_cell.angle_gamma   90.00
#
_symmetry.space_group_name_H-M   'P 1'
#
loop_
_entity.id
_entity.type
_entity.pdbx_description
1 polymer ?
#
loop_
_entity_poly.entity_id
_entity_poly.type
_entity_poly.pdbx_seq_one_letter_code
_entity_poly.pdbx_strand_id
1 'polypeptide(L)'
;MRVPALALAAALVVPGSGSVHAGGHPTLGAPMCFGSAATIVGTGASETINGTPGPDVIVGGDGNDTINGLGGDDRICDPSGSNNVNLLRGGPGDDRLLGSASLHGGAGNDVLVVAGTVGSTVLVDGGTGNDTLRAPVLKALFTPGPGRDRVSGNSVPNDEVSYRRSTRGVVVDLATGVATGQGRDRITNVDWVTGSRYPDVLRGDGASNGLSGLRGEDILTGRGAQDFLIGGPGADTMNGGSGQDYCDGGVSDRRISCEHHS
;
A
#
# COMPACT_ATOMS: atom_id res chain seq x y z
N MET A 1 -17.17 -45.35 55.85
CA MET A 1 -17.75 -44.02 56.14
C MET A 1 -16.60 -43.00 56.11
N ARG A 2 -16.74 -41.91 55.32
CA ARG A 2 -15.83 -40.74 55.13
C ARG A 2 -14.56 -40.99 54.27
N VAL A 3 -14.62 -40.77 52.95
CA VAL A 3 -14.39 -39.55 52.11
C VAL A 3 -12.90 -39.13 52.02
N PRO A 4 -12.27 -39.06 50.82
CA PRO A 4 -10.91 -38.57 50.64
C PRO A 4 -10.87 -37.03 50.52
N ALA A 5 -9.78 -36.44 51.01
CA ALA A 5 -9.53 -35.00 50.99
C ALA A 5 -9.15 -34.51 49.58
N LEU A 6 -9.86 -33.48 49.14
CA LEU A 6 -9.65 -32.76 47.89
C LEU A 6 -8.53 -31.73 48.09
N ALA A 7 -7.43 -31.88 47.35
CA ALA A 7 -6.37 -30.87 47.30
C ALA A 7 -6.83 -29.70 46.40
N LEU A 8 -6.99 -28.53 47.00
CA LEU A 8 -7.34 -27.28 46.30
C LEU A 8 -6.05 -26.58 45.88
N ALA A 9 -5.67 -26.70 44.60
CA ALA A 9 -4.63 -25.87 44.00
C ALA A 9 -5.24 -24.51 43.65
N ALA A 10 -4.88 -23.47 44.41
CA ALA A 10 -5.21 -22.09 44.09
C ALA A 10 -4.34 -21.63 42.91
N ALA A 11 -4.96 -21.44 41.74
CA ALA A 11 -4.31 -20.82 40.59
C ALA A 11 -4.20 -19.31 40.83
N LEU A 12 -2.95 -18.83 40.82
CA LEU A 12 -2.57 -17.43 40.83
C LEU A 12 -2.93 -16.80 39.46
N VAL A 13 -3.85 -15.85 39.43
CA VAL A 13 -4.18 -15.09 38.21
C VAL A 13 -3.10 -14.02 38.00
N VAL A 14 -2.38 -14.11 36.89
CA VAL A 14 -1.53 -13.04 36.35
C VAL A 14 -2.38 -12.24 35.36
N PRO A 15 -2.42 -10.89 35.41
CA PRO A 15 -3.13 -10.11 34.40
C PRO A 15 -2.27 -10.06 33.12
N GLY A 16 -2.72 -10.78 32.09
CA GLY A 16 -2.16 -10.75 30.74
C GLY A 16 -3.12 -10.06 29.78
N SER A 17 -2.53 -9.21 28.92
CA SER A 17 -3.13 -8.46 27.81
C SER A 17 -4.22 -9.23 27.07
N GLY A 18 -5.39 -8.62 26.92
CA GLY A 18 -6.57 -9.24 26.31
C GLY A 18 -6.33 -9.66 24.86
N SER A 19 -6.18 -10.96 24.64
CA SER A 19 -6.49 -11.62 23.36
C SER A 19 -7.95 -12.04 23.41
N VAL A 20 -8.81 -11.43 22.61
CA VAL A 20 -10.22 -11.82 22.52
C VAL A 20 -10.31 -13.09 21.68
N HIS A 21 -10.69 -14.20 22.32
CA HIS A 21 -11.13 -15.41 21.65
C HIS A 21 -12.65 -15.26 21.39
N ALA A 22 -13.07 -15.53 20.15
CA ALA A 22 -14.41 -15.27 19.64
C ALA A 22 -15.55 -15.83 20.51
N GLY A 23 -16.49 -14.95 20.90
CA GLY A 23 -17.78 -15.32 21.50
C GLY A 23 -18.91 -15.05 20.50
N GLY A 24 -19.55 -16.10 20.00
CA GLY A 24 -20.57 -16.02 18.96
C GLY A 24 -21.96 -15.55 19.43
N HIS A 25 -22.71 -14.97 18.49
CA HIS A 25 -24.17 -14.84 18.53
C HIS A 25 -24.73 -15.19 17.14
N PRO A 26 -25.71 -16.11 16.98
CA PRO A 26 -26.21 -16.49 15.67
C PRO A 26 -27.49 -15.71 15.31
N THR A 27 -27.41 -14.75 14.38
CA THR A 27 -28.58 -14.24 13.61
C THR A 27 -28.14 -13.55 12.31
N LEU A 28 -28.74 -13.95 11.17
CA LEU A 28 -28.49 -13.48 9.79
C LEU A 28 -27.06 -13.78 9.28
N GLY A 29 -26.93 -14.17 8.00
CA GLY A 29 -25.74 -14.83 7.45
C GLY A 29 -24.42 -14.16 7.86
N ALA A 30 -23.44 -14.99 8.22
CA ALA A 30 -22.12 -14.53 8.66
C ALA A 30 -21.57 -13.45 7.71
N PRO A 31 -20.89 -12.39 8.24
CA PRO A 31 -20.29 -11.36 7.41
C PRO A 31 -19.45 -11.99 6.29
N MET A 32 -19.56 -11.43 5.09
CA MET A 32 -18.93 -11.99 3.90
C MET A 32 -17.75 -11.10 3.47
N CYS A 33 -16.63 -11.72 3.15
CA CYS A 33 -15.48 -11.07 2.54
C CYS A 33 -15.11 -11.80 1.25
N PHE A 34 -15.06 -11.06 0.13
CA PHE A 34 -14.86 -11.62 -1.22
C PHE A 34 -15.75 -12.86 -1.51
N GLY A 35 -17.00 -12.85 -1.06
CA GLY A 35 -17.94 -13.95 -1.29
C GLY A 35 -17.71 -15.20 -0.42
N SER A 36 -16.82 -15.13 0.58
CA SER A 36 -16.61 -16.19 1.57
C SER A 36 -17.10 -15.75 2.95
N ALA A 37 -17.67 -16.66 3.73
CA ALA A 37 -18.13 -16.37 5.09
C ALA A 37 -16.92 -16.18 6.02
N ALA A 38 -16.97 -15.15 6.85
CA ALA A 38 -15.92 -14.84 7.80
C ALA A 38 -15.70 -15.99 8.81
N THR A 39 -14.44 -16.39 8.97
CA THR A 39 -13.98 -17.27 10.05
C THR A 39 -13.67 -16.47 11.32
N ILE A 40 -13.29 -15.20 11.15
CA ILE A 40 -12.98 -14.26 12.23
C ILE A 40 -13.73 -12.95 11.97
N VAL A 41 -14.43 -12.47 12.99
CA VAL A 41 -15.21 -11.23 12.93
C VAL A 41 -14.82 -10.38 14.14
N GLY A 42 -14.29 -9.18 13.91
CA GLY A 42 -14.07 -8.20 14.96
C GLY A 42 -15.37 -7.51 15.38
N THR A 43 -15.27 -6.52 16.26
CA THR A 43 -16.45 -5.87 16.86
C THR A 43 -16.59 -4.44 16.37
N GLY A 44 -17.11 -3.55 17.21
CA GLY A 44 -17.11 -2.11 16.94
C GLY A 44 -15.99 -1.38 17.70
N ALA A 45 -15.10 -2.12 18.35
CA ALA A 45 -14.02 -1.59 19.16
C ALA A 45 -12.74 -1.45 18.32
N SER A 46 -11.72 -0.77 18.85
CA SER A 46 -10.40 -0.77 18.22
C SER A 46 -9.65 -2.02 18.64
N GLU A 47 -9.35 -2.92 17.71
CA GLU A 47 -8.87 -4.26 18.02
C GLU A 47 -7.52 -4.58 17.37
N THR A 48 -6.85 -5.59 17.92
CA THR A 48 -5.80 -6.31 17.20
C THR A 48 -6.32 -7.70 16.91
N ILE A 49 -6.56 -7.97 15.63
CA ILE A 49 -7.10 -9.22 15.13
C ILE A 49 -5.96 -9.97 14.46
N ASN A 50 -5.68 -11.17 14.94
CA ASN A 50 -4.68 -12.05 14.36
C ASN A 50 -5.40 -13.28 13.80
N GLY A 51 -5.14 -13.58 12.53
CA GLY A 51 -5.47 -14.84 11.90
C GLY A 51 -4.58 -15.98 12.42
N THR A 52 -4.46 -17.00 11.60
CA THR A 52 -3.73 -18.22 11.85
C THR A 52 -2.64 -18.39 10.78
N PRO A 53 -1.75 -19.38 10.89
CA PRO A 53 -0.83 -19.71 9.80
C PRO A 53 -1.48 -20.37 8.58
N GLY A 54 -2.81 -20.51 8.55
CA GLY A 54 -3.57 -21.06 7.44
C GLY A 54 -4.59 -20.05 6.91
N PRO A 55 -5.30 -20.37 5.81
CA PRO A 55 -6.15 -19.40 5.13
C PRO A 55 -7.36 -18.99 5.98
N ASP A 56 -7.48 -17.70 6.22
CA ASP A 56 -8.53 -17.09 7.02
C ASP A 56 -9.45 -16.18 6.19
N VAL A 57 -10.66 -15.97 6.72
CA VAL A 57 -11.60 -14.95 6.22
C VAL A 57 -11.91 -14.02 7.37
N ILE A 58 -11.32 -12.83 7.35
CA ILE A 58 -11.36 -11.87 8.45
C ILE A 58 -12.22 -10.68 8.04
N VAL A 59 -13.18 -10.32 8.90
CA VAL A 59 -13.94 -9.08 8.79
C VAL A 59 -13.66 -8.22 10.02
N GLY A 60 -13.12 -7.02 9.83
CA GLY A 60 -12.70 -6.12 10.92
C GLY A 60 -13.87 -5.66 11.78
N GLY A 61 -14.94 -5.18 11.15
CA GLY A 61 -16.05 -4.56 11.87
C GLY A 61 -15.92 -3.05 11.85
N ASP A 62 -16.41 -2.36 12.88
CA ASP A 62 -16.17 -0.92 13.06
C ASP A 62 -15.01 -0.72 14.04
N GLY A 63 -14.36 0.43 14.02
CA GLY A 63 -13.26 0.74 14.95
C GLY A 63 -11.93 1.00 14.25
N ASN A 64 -10.89 1.18 15.05
CA ASN A 64 -9.50 1.31 14.58
C ASN A 64 -8.78 -0.03 14.72
N ASP A 65 -8.73 -0.81 13.65
CA ASP A 65 -8.25 -2.19 13.74
C ASP A 65 -6.85 -2.36 13.15
N THR A 66 -6.05 -3.17 13.85
CA THR A 66 -4.86 -3.81 13.28
C THR A 66 -5.20 -5.26 12.99
N ILE A 67 -5.26 -5.62 11.71
CA ILE A 67 -5.61 -6.96 11.26
C ILE A 67 -4.40 -7.60 10.59
N ASN A 68 -3.97 -8.74 11.12
CA ASN A 68 -2.86 -9.53 10.60
C ASN A 68 -3.39 -10.90 10.16
N GLY A 69 -3.33 -11.22 8.87
CA GLY A 69 -3.65 -12.55 8.33
C GLY A 69 -2.69 -13.63 8.85
N LEU A 70 -1.41 -13.26 8.92
CA LEU A 70 -0.27 -14.07 9.32
C LEU A 70 0.27 -14.92 8.17
N GLY A 71 -0.26 -16.10 7.88
CA GLY A 71 0.22 -16.89 6.75
C GLY A 71 -0.88 -17.73 6.13
N GLY A 72 -0.71 -18.11 4.87
CA GLY A 72 -1.78 -18.72 4.09
C GLY A 72 -2.50 -17.67 3.25
N ASP A 73 -3.42 -18.12 2.39
CA ASP A 73 -4.10 -17.23 1.43
C ASP A 73 -5.35 -16.61 2.08
N ASP A 74 -5.21 -15.40 2.60
CA ASP A 74 -6.20 -14.75 3.45
C ASP A 74 -7.16 -13.86 2.66
N ARG A 75 -8.38 -13.71 3.20
CA ARG A 75 -9.37 -12.73 2.74
C ARG A 75 -9.67 -11.78 3.89
N ILE A 76 -9.21 -10.55 3.79
CA ILE A 76 -9.35 -9.55 4.84
C ILE A 76 -10.21 -8.39 4.31
N CYS A 77 -11.35 -8.15 4.95
CA CYS A 77 -12.25 -7.05 4.61
C CYS A 77 -12.52 -6.18 5.82
N ASP A 78 -12.20 -4.90 5.70
CA ASP A 78 -12.55 -3.90 6.68
C ASP A 78 -13.09 -2.66 5.94
N PRO A 79 -14.37 -2.72 5.53
CA PRO A 79 -14.98 -1.67 4.75
C PRO A 79 -15.41 -0.46 5.60
N SER A 80 -15.22 -0.48 6.93
CA SER A 80 -15.69 0.61 7.79
C SER A 80 -15.02 1.93 7.39
N GLY A 81 -15.87 2.97 7.30
CA GLY A 81 -15.58 4.21 6.60
C GLY A 81 -15.37 5.39 7.53
N SER A 82 -14.42 6.23 7.14
CA SER A 82 -14.15 7.58 7.60
C SER A 82 -13.58 7.73 9.01
N ASN A 83 -12.28 8.05 9.04
CA ASN A 83 -11.49 8.59 10.16
C ASN A 83 -10.77 7.58 11.05
N ASN A 84 -10.83 6.30 10.71
CA ASN A 84 -10.15 5.26 11.47
C ASN A 84 -8.88 4.78 10.74
N VAL A 85 -7.74 4.81 11.45
CA VAL A 85 -6.44 4.36 10.93
C VAL A 85 -6.36 2.86 11.12
N ASN A 86 -6.90 2.14 10.15
CA ASN A 86 -6.81 0.68 10.12
C ASN A 86 -5.48 0.27 9.47
N LEU A 87 -5.00 -0.91 9.83
CA LEU A 87 -3.81 -1.51 9.25
C LEU A 87 -4.12 -2.95 8.92
N LEU A 88 -4.16 -3.26 7.63
CA LEU A 88 -4.38 -4.62 7.14
C LEU A 88 -3.04 -5.15 6.63
N ARG A 89 -2.66 -6.33 7.13
CA ARG A 89 -1.49 -7.09 6.69
C ARG A 89 -1.95 -8.49 6.29
N GLY A 90 -1.66 -8.90 5.06
CA GLY A 90 -1.84 -10.27 4.60
C GLY A 90 -0.83 -11.18 5.28
N GLY A 91 0.42 -11.09 4.86
CA GLY A 91 1.52 -11.93 5.35
C GLY A 91 2.13 -12.71 4.20
N PRO A 92 2.71 -13.91 4.43
CA PRO A 92 3.03 -14.83 3.34
C PRO A 92 1.79 -15.60 2.88
N GLY A 93 1.54 -15.62 1.57
CA GLY A 93 0.35 -16.20 0.95
C GLY A 93 -0.14 -15.31 -0.17
N ASP A 94 -1.04 -15.82 -1.02
CA ASP A 94 -1.71 -15.00 -2.03
C ASP A 94 -2.97 -14.37 -1.41
N ASP A 95 -2.84 -13.16 -0.88
CA ASP A 95 -3.83 -12.52 -0.03
C ASP A 95 -4.78 -11.58 -0.79
N ARG A 96 -5.97 -11.36 -0.21
CA ARG A 96 -6.97 -10.41 -0.74
C ARG A 96 -7.39 -9.44 0.35
N LEU A 97 -7.01 -8.18 0.21
CA LEU A 97 -7.27 -7.13 1.17
C LEU A 97 -8.23 -6.09 0.58
N LEU A 98 -9.30 -5.79 1.31
CA LEU A 98 -10.23 -4.71 1.01
C LEU A 98 -10.35 -3.83 2.25
N GLY A 99 -9.88 -2.58 2.18
CA GLY A 99 -9.95 -1.70 3.35
C GLY A 99 -9.80 -0.22 3.02
N SER A 100 -10.20 0.63 3.95
CA SER A 100 -10.13 2.10 3.82
C SER A 100 -8.83 2.72 4.34
N ALA A 101 -7.85 1.88 4.66
CA ALA A 101 -6.63 2.29 5.36
C ALA A 101 -5.37 1.60 4.81
N SER A 102 -4.26 1.62 5.54
CA SER A 102 -2.97 1.12 5.03
C SER A 102 -3.03 -0.38 4.78
N LEU A 103 -2.74 -0.78 3.54
CA LEU A 103 -2.79 -2.17 3.08
C LEU A 103 -1.36 -2.66 2.82
N HIS A 104 -1.00 -3.80 3.39
CA HIS A 104 0.26 -4.49 3.12
C HIS A 104 -0.04 -5.93 2.71
N GLY A 105 0.32 -6.32 1.49
CA GLY A 105 0.16 -7.68 0.97
C GLY A 105 1.11 -8.62 1.71
N GLY A 106 2.39 -8.48 1.41
CA GLY A 106 3.44 -9.23 2.07
C GLY A 106 4.22 -10.05 1.05
N ALA A 107 4.19 -11.38 1.16
CA ALA A 107 4.88 -12.24 0.22
C ALA A 107 3.89 -13.15 -0.48
N GLY A 108 3.74 -13.03 -1.79
CA GLY A 108 2.76 -13.75 -2.58
C GLY A 108 2.24 -12.86 -3.70
N ASN A 109 1.22 -13.32 -4.42
CA ASN A 109 0.57 -12.52 -5.46
C ASN A 109 -0.73 -11.95 -4.89
N ASP A 110 -0.63 -10.76 -4.33
CA ASP A 110 -1.69 -10.18 -3.51
C ASP A 110 -2.65 -9.31 -4.32
N VAL A 111 -3.86 -9.15 -3.81
CA VAL A 111 -4.87 -8.22 -4.35
C VAL A 111 -5.26 -7.23 -3.28
N LEU A 112 -4.79 -5.99 -3.41
CA LEU A 112 -5.03 -4.90 -2.46
C LEU A 112 -5.97 -3.88 -3.11
N VAL A 113 -7.13 -3.69 -2.51
CA VAL A 113 -8.16 -2.76 -2.99
C VAL A 113 -8.49 -1.76 -1.90
N VAL A 114 -8.20 -0.48 -2.15
CA VAL A 114 -8.62 0.61 -1.28
C VAL A 114 -10.12 0.84 -1.45
N ALA A 115 -10.85 0.88 -0.35
CA ALA A 115 -12.28 1.20 -0.27
C ALA A 115 -12.50 2.48 0.55
N GLY A 116 -13.73 2.99 0.58
CA GLY A 116 -14.10 4.15 1.42
C GLY A 116 -14.32 5.44 0.63
N THR A 117 -14.72 6.50 1.34
CA THR A 117 -15.31 7.70 0.74
C THR A 117 -14.64 9.01 1.15
N VAL A 118 -13.70 8.99 2.09
CA VAL A 118 -12.99 10.18 2.61
C VAL A 118 -11.76 9.75 3.42
N GLY A 119 -10.61 10.39 3.21
CA GLY A 119 -9.41 10.14 4.02
C GLY A 119 -8.10 10.63 3.40
N SER A 120 -7.06 10.72 4.25
CA SER A 120 -5.66 10.98 3.90
C SER A 120 -5.12 9.99 2.86
N THR A 121 -3.95 10.29 2.28
CA THR A 121 -3.22 9.36 1.41
C THR A 121 -3.13 7.97 2.04
N VAL A 122 -3.61 6.95 1.33
CA VAL A 122 -3.55 5.54 1.77
C VAL A 122 -2.27 4.90 1.26
N LEU A 123 -1.52 4.24 2.15
CA LEU A 123 -0.37 3.43 1.75
C LEU A 123 -0.84 2.06 1.29
N VAL A 124 -0.38 1.65 0.10
CA VAL A 124 -0.66 0.33 -0.49
C VAL A 124 0.69 -0.30 -0.85
N ASP A 125 1.16 -1.22 -0.01
CA ASP A 125 2.43 -1.94 -0.18
C ASP A 125 2.15 -3.37 -0.64
N GLY A 126 2.52 -3.70 -1.88
CA GLY A 126 2.34 -5.05 -2.44
C GLY A 126 3.25 -6.05 -1.74
N GLY A 127 4.53 -5.69 -1.64
CA GLY A 127 5.54 -6.52 -1.01
C GLY A 127 6.34 -7.30 -2.05
N THR A 128 6.39 -8.62 -1.99
CA THR A 128 7.10 -9.43 -2.99
C THR A 128 6.13 -10.36 -3.70
N GLY A 129 6.27 -10.49 -5.02
CA GLY A 129 5.42 -11.34 -5.85
C GLY A 129 4.70 -10.48 -6.87
N ASN A 130 3.69 -11.00 -7.58
CA ASN A 130 3.01 -10.25 -8.64
C ASN A 130 1.68 -9.70 -8.14
N ASP A 131 1.70 -8.47 -7.69
CA ASP A 131 0.59 -7.90 -6.94
C ASP A 131 -0.37 -7.10 -7.82
N THR A 132 -1.61 -6.96 -7.36
CA THR A 132 -2.62 -6.07 -7.93
C THR A 132 -3.02 -5.03 -6.90
N LEU A 133 -2.58 -3.80 -7.10
CA LEU A 133 -2.79 -2.66 -6.23
C LEU A 133 -3.79 -1.70 -6.87
N ARG A 134 -4.92 -1.46 -6.21
CA ARG A 134 -6.02 -0.65 -6.76
C ARG A 134 -6.51 0.37 -5.74
N ALA A 135 -6.46 1.65 -6.09
CA ALA A 135 -7.10 2.72 -5.34
C ALA A 135 -8.11 3.47 -6.21
N PRO A 136 -9.36 2.97 -6.34
CA PRO A 136 -10.36 3.55 -7.23
C PRO A 136 -11.02 4.84 -6.71
N VAL A 137 -10.79 5.22 -5.46
CA VAL A 137 -11.57 6.26 -4.76
C VAL A 137 -10.74 7.31 -4.02
N LEU A 138 -9.63 6.89 -3.40
CA LEU A 138 -8.80 7.75 -2.54
C LEU A 138 -7.42 7.90 -3.15
N LYS A 139 -6.78 9.04 -2.86
CA LYS A 139 -5.35 9.22 -3.12
C LYS A 139 -4.56 8.09 -2.45
N ALA A 140 -3.66 7.47 -3.19
CA ALA A 140 -2.81 6.39 -2.72
C ALA A 140 -1.32 6.67 -2.95
N LEU A 141 -0.52 6.15 -2.02
CA LEU A 141 0.91 5.93 -2.18
C LEU A 141 1.14 4.45 -2.39
N PHE A 142 1.40 4.06 -3.63
CA PHE A 142 1.68 2.68 -4.02
C PHE A 142 3.17 2.37 -3.85
N THR A 143 3.47 1.27 -3.18
CA THR A 143 4.80 0.64 -3.14
C THR A 143 4.65 -0.78 -3.72
N PRO A 144 4.86 -0.99 -5.03
CA PRO A 144 4.59 -2.29 -5.65
C PRO A 144 5.52 -3.38 -5.11
N GLY A 145 6.83 -3.07 -5.08
CA GLY A 145 7.86 -4.02 -4.66
C GLY A 145 8.42 -4.85 -5.82
N PRO A 146 9.12 -5.97 -5.55
CA PRO A 146 9.66 -6.84 -6.59
C PRO A 146 8.59 -7.77 -7.19
N GLY A 147 8.47 -7.77 -8.52
CA GLY A 147 7.60 -8.68 -9.25
C GLY A 147 7.07 -8.07 -10.55
N ARG A 148 5.94 -8.57 -11.05
CA ARG A 148 5.21 -7.96 -12.16
C ARG A 148 3.88 -7.46 -11.62
N ASP A 149 3.88 -6.22 -11.17
CA ASP A 149 2.75 -5.66 -10.46
C ASP A 149 1.79 -4.93 -11.40
N ARG A 150 0.55 -4.78 -10.94
CA ARG A 150 -0.49 -3.98 -11.59
C ARG A 150 -0.93 -2.90 -10.63
N VAL A 151 -0.59 -1.65 -10.95
CA VAL A 151 -0.94 -0.47 -10.16
C VAL A 151 -2.00 0.33 -10.90
N SER A 152 -3.11 0.59 -10.23
CA SER A 152 -4.19 1.43 -10.75
C SER A 152 -4.65 2.39 -9.66
N GLY A 153 -4.30 3.67 -9.82
CA GLY A 153 -4.95 4.74 -9.08
C GLY A 153 -6.31 5.11 -9.68
N ASN A 154 -6.69 6.37 -9.51
CA ASN A 154 -7.95 6.94 -9.95
C ASN A 154 -7.74 8.31 -10.62
N SER A 155 -8.82 9.02 -10.91
CA SER A 155 -8.77 10.32 -11.61
C SER A 155 -8.56 11.51 -10.67
N VAL A 156 -8.48 11.29 -9.36
CA VAL A 156 -8.16 12.33 -8.38
C VAL A 156 -6.65 12.58 -8.44
N PRO A 157 -6.21 13.84 -8.60
CA PRO A 157 -4.80 14.13 -8.70
C PRO A 157 -4.00 13.66 -7.49
N ASN A 158 -2.75 13.33 -7.75
CA ASN A 158 -1.67 13.02 -6.82
C ASN A 158 -1.60 11.58 -6.32
N ASP A 159 -2.14 10.61 -7.05
CA ASP A 159 -1.76 9.21 -6.83
C ASP A 159 -0.26 9.06 -7.13
N GLU A 160 0.49 8.40 -6.22
CA GLU A 160 1.94 8.24 -6.31
C GLU A 160 2.32 6.77 -6.39
N VAL A 161 3.24 6.44 -7.29
CA VAL A 161 3.99 5.17 -7.26
C VAL A 161 5.41 5.43 -6.78
N SER A 162 5.85 4.67 -5.78
CA SER A 162 7.14 4.88 -5.12
C SER A 162 8.06 3.67 -5.27
N TYR A 163 9.23 3.93 -5.85
CA TYR A 163 10.33 2.99 -6.03
C TYR A 163 11.47 3.22 -5.04
N ARG A 164 11.23 4.03 -3.99
CA ARG A 164 12.24 4.45 -3.00
C ARG A 164 12.97 3.28 -2.32
N ARG A 165 12.28 2.13 -2.18
CA ARG A 165 12.83 0.91 -1.57
C ARG A 165 13.54 0.00 -2.57
N SER A 166 13.52 0.34 -3.87
CA SER A 166 14.25 -0.41 -4.90
C SER A 166 15.72 -0.53 -4.55
N THR A 167 16.30 -1.69 -4.87
CA THR A 167 17.72 -1.98 -4.67
C THR A 167 18.58 -1.65 -5.89
N ARG A 168 17.98 -1.09 -6.96
CA ARG A 168 18.64 -0.65 -8.20
C ARG A 168 17.84 0.48 -8.87
N GLY A 169 18.42 1.10 -9.90
CA GLY A 169 17.74 2.12 -10.70
C GLY A 169 16.48 1.59 -11.39
N VAL A 170 15.48 2.46 -11.56
CA VAL A 170 14.21 2.16 -12.21
C VAL A 170 14.02 2.98 -13.49
N VAL A 171 13.31 2.39 -14.45
CA VAL A 171 12.85 3.08 -15.65
C VAL A 171 11.34 3.09 -15.63
N VAL A 172 10.73 4.26 -15.50
CA VAL A 172 9.28 4.46 -15.42
C VAL A 172 8.83 5.35 -16.58
N ASP A 173 7.79 4.94 -17.28
CA ASP A 173 7.15 5.73 -18.34
C ASP A 173 5.63 5.65 -18.21
N LEU A 174 5.02 6.72 -17.70
CA LEU A 174 3.58 6.80 -17.45
C LEU A 174 2.76 6.78 -18.75
N ALA A 175 3.26 7.37 -19.84
CA ALA A 175 2.56 7.34 -21.13
C ALA A 175 2.40 5.92 -21.69
N THR A 176 3.39 5.06 -21.48
CA THR A 176 3.29 3.63 -21.85
C THR A 176 2.69 2.75 -20.73
N GLY A 177 2.58 3.30 -19.52
CA GLY A 177 2.16 2.60 -18.32
C GLY A 177 3.09 1.44 -17.94
N VAL A 178 4.40 1.60 -18.12
CA VAL A 178 5.39 0.55 -17.82
C VAL A 178 6.46 1.09 -16.88
N ALA A 179 6.78 0.30 -15.85
CA ALA A 179 7.97 0.47 -15.03
C ALA A 179 8.84 -0.79 -15.04
N THR A 180 10.16 -0.62 -14.96
CA THR A 180 11.13 -1.73 -14.85
C THR A 180 12.24 -1.39 -13.86
N GLY A 181 12.96 -2.40 -13.39
CA GLY A 181 14.11 -2.23 -12.47
C GLY A 181 14.04 -3.24 -11.34
N GLN A 182 13.19 -3.01 -10.34
CA GLN A 182 12.89 -4.01 -9.30
C GLN A 182 11.94 -5.11 -9.76
N GLY A 183 11.27 -4.90 -10.89
CA GLY A 183 10.20 -5.72 -11.44
C GLY A 183 9.89 -5.33 -12.88
N ARG A 184 8.70 -5.67 -13.36
CA ARG A 184 8.13 -5.13 -14.60
C ARG A 184 6.66 -4.78 -14.37
N ASP A 185 6.36 -3.55 -14.01
CA ASP A 185 5.02 -3.20 -13.55
C ASP A 185 4.18 -2.60 -14.68
N ARG A 186 2.86 -2.69 -14.52
CA ARG A 186 1.88 -1.95 -15.31
C ARG A 186 1.23 -0.89 -14.43
N ILE A 187 1.34 0.37 -14.84
CA ILE A 187 0.87 1.52 -14.08
C ILE A 187 -0.18 2.27 -14.91
N THR A 188 -1.29 2.62 -14.28
CA THR A 188 -2.35 3.44 -14.90
C THR A 188 -2.93 4.40 -13.86
N ASN A 189 -3.31 5.60 -14.30
CA ASN A 189 -3.95 6.61 -13.46
C ASN A 189 -3.11 6.93 -12.21
N VAL A 190 -1.87 7.33 -12.41
CA VAL A 190 -0.92 7.74 -11.38
C VAL A 190 -0.27 9.02 -11.88
N ASP A 191 -0.18 10.03 -11.02
CA ASP A 191 0.34 11.35 -11.41
C ASP A 191 1.76 11.59 -10.87
N TRP A 192 2.17 10.88 -9.81
CA TRP A 192 3.47 11.04 -9.17
C TRP A 192 4.31 9.78 -9.25
N VAL A 193 5.60 9.96 -9.54
CA VAL A 193 6.60 8.91 -9.52
C VAL A 193 7.76 9.33 -8.64
N THR A 194 8.01 8.55 -7.60
CA THR A 194 9.25 8.62 -6.84
C THR A 194 10.18 7.49 -7.29
N GLY A 195 11.39 7.85 -7.71
CA GLY A 195 12.47 6.96 -8.08
C GLY A 195 13.08 6.19 -6.91
N SER A 196 14.23 5.59 -7.17
CA SER A 196 15.08 4.87 -6.22
C SER A 196 16.17 5.78 -5.66
N ARG A 197 17.24 5.21 -5.09
CA ARG A 197 18.45 5.97 -4.67
C ARG A 197 19.62 5.80 -5.63
N TYR A 198 19.32 5.32 -6.82
CA TYR A 198 20.25 4.95 -7.88
C TYR A 198 19.83 5.68 -9.16
N PRO A 199 20.70 5.74 -10.19
CA PRO A 199 20.35 6.37 -11.45
C PRO A 199 19.03 5.85 -12.04
N ASP A 200 18.03 6.71 -12.08
CA ASP A 200 16.69 6.42 -12.55
C ASP A 200 16.39 7.13 -13.88
N VAL A 201 15.38 6.62 -14.59
CA VAL A 201 14.83 7.26 -15.78
C VAL A 201 13.32 7.37 -15.62
N LEU A 202 12.85 8.56 -15.30
CA LEU A 202 11.45 8.84 -14.99
C LEU A 202 10.83 9.69 -16.09
N ARG A 203 9.73 9.21 -16.67
CA ARG A 203 8.98 9.93 -17.71
C ARG A 203 7.51 10.03 -17.33
N GLY A 204 6.99 11.25 -17.34
CA GLY A 204 5.58 11.58 -17.22
C GLY A 204 4.75 11.11 -18.42
N ASP A 205 3.55 11.64 -18.59
CA ASP A 205 2.67 11.43 -19.72
C ASP A 205 2.22 12.78 -20.32
N GLY A 206 1.00 12.89 -20.85
CA GLY A 206 0.51 14.15 -21.42
C GLY A 206 -0.20 15.05 -20.39
N ALA A 207 -0.34 14.59 -19.16
CA ALA A 207 -0.97 15.31 -18.06
C ALA A 207 0.09 15.86 -17.10
N SER A 208 -0.34 16.66 -16.13
CA SER A 208 0.57 17.19 -15.10
C SER A 208 1.10 16.06 -14.23
N ASN A 209 2.42 15.90 -14.17
CA ASN A 209 3.07 14.87 -13.38
C ASN A 209 4.06 15.44 -12.37
N GLY A 210 4.26 14.71 -11.27
CA GLY A 210 5.33 14.93 -10.31
C GLY A 210 6.39 13.83 -10.41
N LEU A 211 7.64 14.19 -10.70
CA LEU A 211 8.74 13.25 -10.84
C LEU A 211 9.84 13.59 -9.83
N SER A 212 10.22 12.61 -8.99
CA SER A 212 11.29 12.78 -8.01
C SER A 212 12.37 11.70 -8.17
N GLY A 213 13.58 12.08 -8.57
CA GLY A 213 14.73 11.17 -8.77
C GLY A 213 15.36 10.68 -7.46
N LEU A 214 15.35 11.53 -6.42
CA LEU A 214 16.01 11.32 -5.13
C LEU A 214 17.52 11.41 -5.21
N ARG A 215 18.25 10.30 -5.06
CA ARG A 215 19.71 10.29 -5.16
C ARG A 215 20.04 9.52 -6.43
N GLY A 216 21.02 9.97 -7.19
CA GLY A 216 21.36 9.27 -8.43
C GLY A 216 22.05 10.19 -9.42
N GLU A 217 22.23 9.72 -10.64
CA GLU A 217 22.32 10.63 -11.79
C GLU A 217 21.07 10.32 -12.60
N ASP A 218 20.02 11.12 -12.39
CA ASP A 218 18.67 10.80 -12.82
C ASP A 218 18.32 11.51 -14.14
N ILE A 219 17.43 10.89 -14.92
CA ILE A 219 16.86 11.48 -16.14
C ILE A 219 15.35 11.65 -15.93
N LEU A 220 14.90 12.91 -15.86
CA LEU A 220 13.50 13.26 -15.64
C LEU A 220 12.95 13.95 -16.88
N THR A 221 11.80 13.48 -17.37
CA THR A 221 11.10 14.09 -18.51
C THR A 221 9.61 14.22 -18.22
N GLY A 222 9.11 15.45 -18.08
CA GLY A 222 7.68 15.73 -17.82
C GLY A 222 6.79 15.40 -19.02
N ARG A 223 7.16 15.96 -20.18
CA ARG A 223 6.49 15.92 -21.51
C ARG A 223 5.47 17.03 -21.69
N GLY A 224 4.21 16.84 -21.32
CA GLY A 224 3.13 17.78 -21.61
C GLY A 224 2.45 18.26 -20.33
N ALA A 225 1.73 19.39 -20.42
CA ALA A 225 1.09 20.03 -19.27
C ALA A 225 2.12 20.56 -18.26
N GLN A 226 1.67 20.94 -17.07
CA GLN A 226 2.53 21.57 -16.06
C GLN A 226 3.13 20.50 -15.16
N ASP A 227 4.45 20.33 -15.21
CA ASP A 227 5.14 19.27 -14.48
C ASP A 227 5.96 19.79 -13.29
N PHE A 228 6.18 18.92 -12.30
CA PHE A 228 7.05 19.17 -11.15
C PHE A 228 8.18 18.14 -11.13
N LEU A 229 9.41 18.57 -11.44
CA LEU A 229 10.58 17.70 -11.54
C LEU A 229 11.55 18.03 -10.40
N ILE A 230 11.92 17.02 -9.61
CA ILE A 230 12.90 17.12 -8.53
C ILE A 230 14.01 16.11 -8.80
N GLY A 231 15.19 16.58 -9.20
CA GLY A 231 16.37 15.72 -9.36
C GLY A 231 16.80 15.15 -8.01
N GLY A 232 17.20 16.05 -7.10
CA GLY A 232 17.72 15.72 -5.77
C GLY A 232 19.25 15.68 -5.77
N PRO A 233 19.90 15.01 -4.80
CA PRO A 233 21.36 14.90 -4.83
C PRO A 233 21.84 14.03 -6.00
N GLY A 234 22.44 14.67 -6.99
CA GLY A 234 22.84 13.98 -8.19
C GLY A 234 23.43 14.91 -9.23
N ALA A 235 23.85 14.34 -10.35
CA ALA A 235 24.09 15.12 -11.54
C ALA A 235 23.00 14.79 -12.55
N ASP A 236 21.86 15.46 -12.38
CA ASP A 236 20.62 15.07 -13.03
C ASP A 236 20.45 15.79 -14.38
N THR A 237 19.58 15.22 -15.21
CA THR A 237 19.15 15.78 -16.48
C THR A 237 17.63 15.89 -16.47
N MET A 238 17.13 17.13 -16.58
CA MET A 238 15.70 17.42 -16.50
C MET A 238 15.21 18.15 -17.74
N ASN A 239 14.06 17.71 -18.24
CA ASN A 239 13.33 18.34 -19.33
C ASN A 239 11.84 18.38 -19.00
N GLY A 240 11.30 19.56 -18.68
CA GLY A 240 9.88 19.75 -18.40
C GLY A 240 9.03 19.37 -19.62
N GLY A 241 9.37 19.93 -20.78
CA GLY A 241 8.67 19.67 -22.03
C GLY A 241 7.85 20.87 -22.44
N SER A 242 6.57 20.67 -22.74
CA SER A 242 5.64 21.76 -23.06
C SER A 242 4.71 22.03 -21.88
N GLY A 243 4.73 23.25 -21.36
CA GLY A 243 3.86 23.62 -20.25
C GLY A 243 4.41 24.79 -19.47
N GLN A 244 4.02 24.87 -18.20
CA GLN A 244 4.74 25.70 -17.24
C GLN A 244 5.30 24.75 -16.20
N ASP A 245 6.57 24.42 -16.37
CA ASP A 245 7.21 23.36 -15.60
C ASP A 245 8.07 23.96 -14.49
N TYR A 246 8.06 23.29 -13.34
CA TYR A 246 8.92 23.60 -12.21
C TYR A 246 9.98 22.53 -12.07
N CYS A 247 11.24 22.94 -12.02
CA CYS A 247 12.38 22.05 -11.86
C CYS A 247 13.28 22.47 -10.70
N ASP A 248 13.47 21.58 -9.74
CA ASP A 248 14.46 21.68 -8.68
C ASP A 248 15.55 20.64 -8.92
N GLY A 249 16.71 21.11 -9.34
CA GLY A 249 17.86 20.25 -9.64
C GLY A 249 18.82 20.05 -8.48
N GLY A 250 18.61 20.74 -7.35
CA GLY A 250 19.60 20.76 -6.29
C GLY A 250 20.99 21.28 -6.74
N VAL A 251 22.02 20.90 -5.99
CA VAL A 251 23.32 21.60 -5.97
C VAL A 251 24.34 21.14 -7.02
N SER A 252 24.02 20.19 -7.90
CA SER A 252 25.03 19.51 -8.74
C SER A 252 24.60 19.21 -10.19
N ASP A 253 23.50 19.82 -10.62
CA ASP A 253 22.85 19.45 -11.86
C ASP A 253 23.48 20.00 -13.12
N ARG A 254 23.45 19.16 -14.16
CA ARG A 254 24.22 19.38 -15.39
C ARG A 254 23.40 20.02 -16.50
N ARG A 255 22.09 19.70 -16.60
CA ARG A 255 21.20 20.20 -17.67
C ARG A 255 19.74 20.25 -17.22
N ILE A 256 19.20 21.46 -17.14
CA ILE A 256 17.80 21.73 -16.79
C ILE A 256 17.18 22.55 -17.93
N SER A 257 16.08 22.05 -18.50
CA SER A 257 15.29 22.75 -19.52
C SER A 257 13.85 22.86 -19.04
N CYS A 258 13.54 23.93 -18.30
CA CYS A 258 12.23 24.20 -17.71
C CYS A 258 11.97 25.71 -17.62
N GLU A 259 10.70 26.11 -17.61
CA GLU A 259 10.29 27.52 -17.51
C GLU A 259 10.65 28.12 -16.15
N HIS A 260 10.55 27.34 -15.07
CA HIS A 260 10.98 27.73 -13.73
C HIS A 260 12.05 26.77 -13.19
N HIS A 261 13.18 27.34 -12.76
CA HIS A 261 14.27 26.62 -12.11
C HIS A 261 14.73 27.39 -10.86
N SER A 262 14.95 26.68 -9.76
CA SER A 262 15.49 27.20 -8.49
C SER A 262 16.86 26.62 -8.17
#